data_AF-A0A414FV15-F1
#
_entry.id   AF-A0A414FV15-F1
#
_cell.length_a   1.000
_cell.length_b   1.000
_cell.length_c   1.000
_cell.angle_alpha   90.00
_cell.angle_beta   90.00
_cell.angle_gamma   90.00
#
_symmetry.space_group_name_H-M   'P 1'
#
loop_
_entity.id
_entity.type
_entity.pdbx_description
1 polymer ?
#
loop_
_entity_poly.entity_id
_entity_poly.type
_entity_poly.pdbx_seq_one_letter_code
_entity_poly.pdbx_strand_id
1 'polypeptide(L)'
;MKKNYLLGMALMASLSFNSCDKEVVYVQDGTGVESVADGAQIITLQVENGGDGLATRAGRPLYSAEAKQTIENVKLWICDKAGNVKYVTTISNWDKDGSTPYTTGGHGRQKTIELKDADKLAAGTYKIYAVGYSATSDYTMTAVTDVKKTEEGPSKYTFNENMVLTCSTAGEEIFAGQMELPVEKGKGFKKPVVLNRQVAGAFAYVKDIPFMEGAKYLKLVASAQNQSLVLGNFNSFDLTGNGSGNANVKYVVNGTNGKSGSETYVISTIDLNEWFTAIKDEDGDNLIDAGENWKNPRRPSGSPAAGTYPTFQKGSAFGGEFVIPFAHVDGKQTLTLQLTNADGTTVLRSWKVNLGSADEQLKQTITCWNSGSTDWSTSLSGESSSTYSLVRNHLYGIGTRMNDEANPEKPGVDPDPNPENPNDKPESLNNKQELVLKVNDNWEVIHGMELD
;
A
#
# COMPACT_ATOMS: atom_id res chain seq x y z
N MET A 1 -20.70 -55.34 -31.18
CA MET A 1 -20.59 -56.59 -30.40
C MET A 1 -19.52 -56.42 -29.34
N LYS A 2 -19.91 -56.35 -28.05
CA LYS A 2 -19.21 -56.98 -26.92
C LYS A 2 -20.11 -56.86 -25.70
N LYS A 3 -20.36 -58.02 -25.11
CA LYS A 3 -21.26 -58.31 -24.00
C LYS A 3 -20.40 -58.79 -22.84
N ASN A 4 -20.97 -58.66 -21.63
CA ASN A 4 -20.65 -59.30 -20.35
C ASN A 4 -19.67 -58.52 -19.47
N TYR A 5 -20.11 -57.84 -18.41
CA TYR A 5 -20.76 -58.29 -17.16
C TYR A 5 -19.83 -58.96 -16.14
N LEU A 6 -19.95 -58.41 -14.92
CA LEU A 6 -19.99 -59.06 -13.60
C LEU A 6 -18.71 -59.14 -12.74
N LEU A 7 -18.98 -58.87 -11.46
CA LEU A 7 -18.27 -59.22 -10.21
C LEU A 7 -17.22 -58.18 -9.74
N GLY A 8 -17.21 -57.73 -8.49
CA GLY A 8 -18.02 -58.08 -7.32
C GLY A 8 -17.54 -57.38 -6.05
N MET A 9 -18.49 -57.20 -5.12
CA MET A 9 -18.39 -57.24 -3.64
C MET A 9 -17.28 -56.50 -2.85
N ALA A 10 -17.75 -55.57 -2.01
CA ALA A 10 -17.59 -55.52 -0.54
C ALA A 10 -16.19 -55.46 0.12
N LEU A 11 -15.95 -54.42 0.93
CA LEU A 11 -15.71 -54.46 2.39
C LEU A 11 -15.49 -53.01 2.90
N MET A 12 -16.33 -52.51 3.81
CA MET A 12 -16.09 -52.42 5.26
C MET A 12 -15.01 -51.40 5.68
N ALA A 13 -15.52 -50.33 6.30
CA ALA A 13 -14.91 -49.44 7.28
C ALA A 13 -13.45 -49.72 7.70
N SER A 14 -12.59 -48.74 7.48
CA SER A 14 -11.51 -48.43 8.40
C SER A 14 -11.51 -46.93 8.69
N LEU A 15 -11.76 -46.64 9.96
CA LEU A 15 -11.43 -45.38 10.61
C LEU A 15 -9.94 -45.11 10.39
N SER A 16 -9.59 -43.95 9.83
CA SER A 16 -8.26 -43.37 9.97
C SER A 16 -8.39 -41.96 10.53
N PHE A 17 -8.33 -41.90 11.87
CA PHE A 17 -7.93 -40.71 12.60
C PHE A 17 -6.45 -40.40 12.31
N ASN A 18 -6.17 -39.10 12.15
CA ASN A 18 -4.86 -38.42 12.19
C ASN A 18 -3.87 -38.65 11.03
N SER A 19 -3.69 -37.63 10.19
CA SER A 19 -2.37 -36.99 10.05
C SER A 19 -2.52 -35.47 9.96
N CYS A 20 -1.72 -34.78 10.78
CA CYS A 20 -1.37 -33.39 10.55
C CYS A 20 -0.67 -33.31 9.19
N ASP A 21 -1.33 -32.71 8.21
CA ASP A 21 -0.72 -31.81 7.23
C ASP A 21 -1.85 -30.96 6.67
N LYS A 22 -1.83 -29.67 6.99
CA LYS A 22 -2.84 -28.71 6.56
C LYS A 22 -2.62 -28.45 5.07
N GLU A 23 -3.29 -29.19 4.21
CA GLU A 23 -3.58 -28.70 2.86
C GLU A 23 -4.48 -27.47 2.99
N VAL A 24 -3.86 -26.29 2.88
CA VAL A 24 -4.57 -25.02 2.73
C VAL A 24 -4.97 -24.92 1.27
N VAL A 25 -6.16 -25.43 0.95
CA VAL A 25 -6.71 -25.33 -0.40
C VAL A 25 -7.48 -24.01 -0.56
N TYR A 26 -7.22 -23.35 -1.70
CA TYR A 26 -7.65 -22.01 -2.08
C TYR A 26 -9.03 -22.05 -2.77
N VAL A 27 -9.83 -21.02 -2.54
CA VAL A 27 -11.02 -20.75 -3.36
C VAL A 27 -10.76 -19.45 -4.10
N GLN A 28 -10.29 -19.56 -5.34
CA GLN A 28 -10.08 -18.42 -6.23
C GLN A 28 -11.15 -18.30 -7.32
N ASP A 29 -12.12 -19.22 -7.35
CA ASP A 29 -13.20 -19.14 -8.32
C ASP A 29 -14.52 -19.51 -7.67
N GLY A 30 -15.53 -18.67 -7.87
CA GLY A 30 -16.87 -18.77 -7.30
C GLY A 30 -17.67 -20.01 -7.72
N THR A 31 -17.00 -21.08 -8.15
CA THR A 31 -17.58 -22.34 -8.63
C THR A 31 -17.09 -23.58 -7.85
N GLY A 32 -16.15 -23.44 -6.92
CA GLY A 32 -15.73 -24.52 -6.02
C GLY A 32 -16.07 -24.21 -4.56
N VAL A 33 -17.27 -24.60 -4.09
CA VAL A 33 -17.56 -24.59 -2.65
C VAL A 33 -16.82 -25.77 -2.04
N GLU A 34 -15.59 -25.57 -1.57
CA GLU A 34 -15.00 -26.54 -0.66
C GLU A 34 -15.91 -26.67 0.57
N SER A 35 -16.47 -27.86 0.76
CA SER A 35 -17.27 -28.18 1.93
C SER A 35 -16.39 -28.08 3.16
N VAL A 36 -16.54 -26.99 3.92
CA VAL A 36 -16.12 -26.99 5.32
C VAL A 36 -16.93 -28.03 6.09
N ALA A 37 -16.38 -28.57 7.18
CA ALA A 37 -17.13 -29.45 8.08
C ALA A 37 -18.49 -28.81 8.44
N ASP A 38 -19.52 -29.63 8.62
CA ASP A 38 -20.88 -29.14 8.76
C ASP A 38 -20.99 -28.10 9.90
N GLY A 39 -21.47 -26.91 9.56
CA GLY A 39 -21.59 -25.77 10.48
C GLY A 39 -20.29 -25.05 10.88
N ALA A 40 -19.11 -25.35 10.32
CA ALA A 40 -17.88 -24.59 10.61
C ALA A 40 -17.93 -23.16 10.01
N GLN A 41 -17.47 -22.15 10.76
CA GLN A 41 -17.52 -20.75 10.35
C GLN A 41 -16.11 -20.17 10.33
N ILE A 42 -15.59 -19.89 9.13
CA ILE A 42 -14.18 -19.60 8.91
C ILE A 42 -14.03 -18.27 8.16
N ILE A 43 -13.16 -17.40 8.67
CA ILE A 43 -12.74 -16.15 8.05
C ILE A 43 -11.25 -16.26 7.73
N THR A 44 -10.85 -15.91 6.51
CA THR A 44 -9.44 -15.79 6.13
C THR A 44 -9.11 -14.32 5.92
N LEU A 45 -8.28 -13.74 6.78
CA LEU A 45 -7.76 -12.38 6.55
C LEU A 45 -6.58 -12.46 5.59
N GLN A 46 -6.54 -11.55 4.62
CA GLN A 46 -5.47 -11.45 3.63
C GLN A 46 -5.00 -10.00 3.53
N VAL A 47 -3.69 -9.79 3.61
CA VAL A 47 -3.08 -8.52 3.19
C VAL A 47 -2.23 -8.84 1.98
N GLU A 48 -2.64 -8.32 0.84
CA GLU A 48 -1.96 -8.51 -0.44
C GLU A 48 -0.63 -7.76 -0.48
N ASN A 49 0.33 -8.32 -1.20
CA ASN A 49 1.62 -7.73 -1.50
C ASN A 49 1.97 -8.15 -2.92
N GLY A 50 1.93 -7.24 -3.90
CA GLY A 50 2.24 -7.54 -5.30
C GLY A 50 3.70 -7.87 -5.64
N GLY A 51 4.60 -7.94 -4.64
CA GLY A 51 6.00 -8.35 -4.80
C GLY A 51 6.20 -9.88 -4.90
N ASP A 52 7.45 -10.31 -5.00
CA ASP A 52 7.87 -11.73 -5.12
C ASP A 52 7.47 -12.64 -3.93
N GLY A 53 6.78 -12.08 -2.93
CA GLY A 53 6.20 -12.81 -1.81
C GLY A 53 7.21 -13.23 -0.72
N LEU A 54 8.48 -12.83 -0.80
CA LEU A 54 9.54 -13.35 0.08
C LEU A 54 10.15 -12.33 1.04
N ALA A 55 9.95 -11.03 0.82
CA ALA A 55 10.57 -9.99 1.65
C ALA A 55 9.58 -9.26 2.57
N THR A 56 9.68 -9.50 3.89
CA THR A 56 9.11 -8.62 4.93
C THR A 56 10.07 -7.45 5.16
N ARG A 57 9.55 -6.22 5.27
CA ARG A 57 10.39 -5.04 5.48
C ARG A 57 10.80 -4.89 6.94
N ALA A 58 12.10 -4.71 7.15
CA ALA A 58 12.61 -4.03 8.32
C ALA A 58 12.97 -2.58 7.91
N GLY A 59 12.15 -1.60 8.31
CA GLY A 59 12.58 -0.20 8.34
C GLY A 59 11.91 0.76 7.37
N ARG A 60 11.27 1.79 7.93
CA ARG A 60 10.88 3.07 7.31
C ARG A 60 12.11 3.84 6.83
N PRO A 61 12.11 4.64 5.74
CA PRO A 61 11.05 5.12 4.80
C PRO A 61 10.88 4.34 3.47
N LEU A 62 9.87 4.70 2.67
CA LEU A 62 9.48 4.04 1.40
C LEU A 62 10.61 4.13 0.37
N TYR A 63 11.10 3.01 -0.17
CA TYR A 63 12.24 3.01 -1.11
C TYR A 63 11.89 2.63 -2.55
N SER A 64 10.80 1.94 -2.85
CA SER A 64 10.55 1.49 -4.23
C SER A 64 9.06 1.35 -4.49
N ALA A 65 8.69 0.95 -5.71
CA ALA A 65 7.34 0.50 -6.01
C ALA A 65 7.02 -0.89 -5.45
N GLU A 66 7.99 -1.56 -4.85
CA GLU A 66 7.82 -2.88 -4.26
C GLU A 66 6.77 -2.83 -3.14
N ALA A 67 5.76 -3.69 -3.25
CA ALA A 67 4.59 -3.70 -2.38
C ALA A 67 4.85 -4.31 -0.98
N LYS A 68 6.06 -4.13 -0.42
CA LYS A 68 6.42 -4.60 0.93
C LYS A 68 5.49 -4.05 2.00
N GLN A 69 5.22 -4.87 3.02
CA GLN A 69 4.37 -4.52 4.17
C GLN A 69 5.20 -4.31 5.44
N THR A 70 4.78 -3.36 6.28
CA THR A 70 5.37 -3.08 7.60
C THR A 70 4.38 -3.20 8.76
N ILE A 71 3.22 -3.82 8.53
CA ILE A 71 2.21 -4.00 9.59
C ILE A 71 2.59 -5.12 10.54
N GLU A 72 2.34 -4.89 11.83
CA GLU A 72 2.67 -5.82 12.91
C GLU A 72 1.39 -6.35 13.57
N ASN A 73 0.28 -5.61 13.45
CA ASN A 73 -1.00 -5.97 14.04
C ASN A 73 -2.10 -5.94 12.99
N VAL A 74 -3.00 -6.92 13.02
CA VAL A 74 -4.27 -6.91 12.30
C VAL A 74 -5.40 -7.07 13.30
N LYS A 75 -6.27 -6.06 13.41
CA LYS A 75 -7.46 -6.13 14.24
C LYS A 75 -8.69 -6.42 13.39
N LEU A 76 -9.48 -7.40 13.80
CA LEU A 76 -10.71 -7.84 13.16
C LEU A 76 -11.90 -7.62 14.09
N TRP A 77 -13.02 -7.16 13.56
CA TRP A 77 -14.30 -7.20 14.25
C TRP A 77 -15.47 -7.47 13.31
N ILE A 78 -16.54 -8.03 13.87
CA ILE A 78 -17.75 -8.41 13.14
C ILE A 78 -18.94 -7.71 13.79
N CYS A 79 -19.69 -6.95 13.01
CA CYS A 79 -20.89 -6.25 13.43
C CYS A 79 -22.15 -6.94 12.89
N ASP A 80 -23.22 -6.99 13.69
CA ASP A 80 -24.55 -7.29 13.17
C ASP A 80 -25.12 -6.10 12.38
N LYS A 81 -26.29 -6.28 11.75
CA LYS A 81 -26.99 -5.23 10.99
C LYS A 81 -27.32 -3.98 11.81
N ALA A 82 -27.41 -4.09 13.14
CA ALA A 82 -27.66 -2.97 14.05
C ALA A 82 -26.36 -2.29 14.52
N GLY A 83 -25.20 -2.71 14.01
CA GLY A 83 -23.89 -2.16 14.36
C GLY A 83 -23.31 -2.68 15.68
N ASN A 84 -23.92 -3.70 16.30
CA ASN A 84 -23.36 -4.28 17.53
C ASN A 84 -22.20 -5.23 17.18
N VAL A 85 -21.06 -5.04 17.84
CA VAL A 85 -19.88 -5.90 17.67
C VAL A 85 -20.12 -7.24 18.36
N LYS A 86 -20.14 -8.32 17.56
CA LYS A 86 -20.34 -9.71 18.04
C LYS A 86 -19.03 -10.45 18.26
N TYR A 87 -18.03 -10.14 17.46
CA TYR A 87 -16.71 -10.75 17.53
C TYR A 87 -15.64 -9.68 17.37
N VAL A 88 -14.54 -9.84 18.09
CA VAL A 88 -13.35 -8.98 17.98
C VAL A 88 -12.12 -9.81 18.32
N THR A 89 -11.05 -9.62 17.57
CA THR A 89 -9.75 -10.20 17.87
C THR A 89 -8.63 -9.34 17.29
N THR A 90 -7.43 -9.46 17.85
CA THR A 90 -6.22 -8.83 17.34
C THR A 90 -5.18 -9.92 17.09
N ILE A 91 -4.60 -9.92 15.90
CA ILE A 91 -3.48 -10.77 15.53
C ILE A 91 -2.24 -9.90 15.56
N SER A 92 -1.37 -10.15 16.54
CA SER A 92 -0.05 -9.50 16.63
C SER A 92 1.01 -10.32 15.90
N ASN A 93 2.17 -9.71 15.67
CA ASN A 93 3.29 -10.30 14.93
C ASN A 93 2.88 -10.74 13.52
N TRP A 94 2.03 -9.94 12.85
CA TRP A 94 1.50 -10.27 11.53
C TRP A 94 2.61 -10.55 10.51
N ASP A 95 3.66 -9.74 10.52
CA ASP A 95 4.87 -9.90 9.70
C ASP A 95 5.70 -11.16 10.02
N LYS A 96 5.43 -11.86 11.14
CA LYS A 96 6.19 -13.03 11.62
C LYS A 96 5.31 -14.27 11.77
N ASP A 97 5.01 -14.70 13.00
CA ASP A 97 4.28 -15.94 13.26
C ASP A 97 2.75 -15.74 13.40
N GLY A 98 2.30 -14.48 13.42
CA GLY A 98 0.88 -14.13 13.51
C GLY A 98 0.07 -14.59 12.29
N SER A 99 0.72 -14.65 11.14
CA SER A 99 0.15 -15.04 9.85
C SER A 99 1.12 -15.94 9.05
N THR A 100 0.69 -16.42 7.90
CA THR A 100 1.50 -17.24 6.99
C THR A 100 1.62 -16.58 5.61
N PRO A 101 2.81 -16.56 4.99
CA PRO A 101 2.95 -16.18 3.59
C PRO A 101 2.10 -17.05 2.66
N TYR A 102 1.68 -16.50 1.51
CA TYR A 102 1.06 -17.24 0.42
C TYR A 102 1.54 -16.71 -0.94
N THR A 103 1.53 -17.59 -1.95
CA THR A 103 2.02 -17.30 -3.32
C THR A 103 1.11 -17.84 -4.42
N THR A 104 -0.01 -18.49 -4.07
CA THR A 104 -0.96 -19.05 -5.03
C THR A 104 -2.16 -18.11 -5.16
N GLY A 105 -2.49 -17.72 -6.40
CA GLY A 105 -3.60 -16.80 -6.67
C GLY A 105 -3.35 -15.34 -6.25
N GLY A 106 -2.09 -14.99 -5.98
CA GLY A 106 -1.64 -13.70 -5.46
C GLY A 106 -0.44 -13.90 -4.55
N HIS A 107 0.10 -12.81 -4.02
CA HIS A 107 1.21 -12.80 -3.07
C HIS A 107 0.83 -11.98 -1.84
N GLY A 108 1.33 -12.35 -0.66
CA GLY A 108 1.02 -11.65 0.58
C GLY A 108 1.09 -12.54 1.81
N ARG A 109 0.36 -12.12 2.85
CA ARG A 109 0.27 -12.83 4.12
C ARG A 109 -1.18 -13.04 4.51
N GLN A 110 -1.49 -14.17 5.13
CA GLN A 110 -2.85 -14.55 5.49
C GLN A 110 -2.99 -15.21 6.86
N LYS A 111 -4.18 -15.08 7.47
CA LYS A 111 -4.53 -15.77 8.70
C LYS A 111 -5.96 -16.29 8.66
N THR A 112 -6.11 -17.59 8.90
CA THR A 112 -7.42 -18.23 9.07
C THR A 112 -7.86 -18.18 10.52
N ILE A 113 -9.12 -17.79 10.74
CA ILE A 113 -9.79 -17.69 12.02
C ILE A 113 -11.07 -18.52 11.94
N GLU A 114 -11.19 -19.50 12.83
CA GLU A 114 -12.41 -20.30 12.98
C GLU A 114 -13.21 -19.78 14.16
N LEU A 115 -14.46 -19.39 13.92
CA LEU A 115 -15.40 -18.98 14.97
C LEU A 115 -15.97 -20.23 15.66
N LYS A 116 -15.72 -20.35 16.98
CA LYS A 116 -16.08 -21.52 17.78
C LYS A 116 -17.05 -21.15 18.89
N ASP A 117 -17.84 -22.13 19.32
CA ASP A 117 -18.71 -22.02 20.51
C ASP A 117 -19.53 -20.72 20.53
N ALA A 118 -19.31 -19.87 21.54
CA ALA A 118 -20.02 -18.60 21.73
C ALA A 118 -19.68 -17.53 20.68
N ASP A 119 -18.63 -17.71 19.89
CA ASP A 119 -18.26 -16.81 18.80
C ASP A 119 -18.95 -17.14 17.48
N LYS A 120 -19.64 -18.29 17.38
CA LYS A 120 -20.40 -18.65 16.17
C LYS A 120 -21.53 -17.64 15.94
N LEU A 121 -21.62 -17.17 14.71
CA LEU A 121 -22.65 -16.27 14.24
C LEU A 121 -23.95 -17.04 14.02
N ALA A 122 -25.04 -16.55 14.60
CA ALA A 122 -26.38 -17.02 14.24
C ALA A 122 -26.76 -16.58 12.82
N ALA A 123 -27.81 -17.17 12.26
CA ALA A 123 -28.30 -16.77 10.95
C ALA A 123 -28.65 -15.27 10.92
N GLY A 124 -28.22 -14.56 9.87
CA GLY A 124 -28.36 -13.11 9.75
C GLY A 124 -27.37 -12.51 8.77
N THR A 125 -27.39 -11.18 8.65
CA THR A 125 -26.44 -10.41 7.84
C THR A 125 -25.49 -9.67 8.77
N TYR A 126 -24.20 -9.81 8.49
CA TYR A 126 -23.11 -9.20 9.25
C TYR A 126 -22.23 -8.36 8.33
N LYS A 127 -21.48 -7.45 8.93
CA LYS A 127 -20.39 -6.73 8.27
C LYS A 127 -19.10 -6.97 9.03
N ILE A 128 -18.09 -7.44 8.32
CA ILE A 128 -16.76 -7.72 8.84
C ILE A 128 -15.86 -6.54 8.49
N TYR A 129 -15.01 -6.14 9.43
CA TYR A 129 -14.01 -5.12 9.25
C TYR A 129 -12.65 -5.60 9.75
N ALA A 130 -11.59 -5.25 9.05
CA ALA A 130 -10.23 -5.51 9.48
C ALA A 130 -9.32 -4.32 9.20
N VAL A 131 -8.38 -4.04 10.11
CA VAL A 131 -7.38 -2.98 9.98
C VAL A 131 -6.00 -3.51 10.35
N GLY A 132 -5.05 -3.36 9.43
CA GLY A 132 -3.64 -3.68 9.60
C GLY A 132 -2.82 -2.42 9.88
N TYR A 133 -2.01 -2.43 10.94
CA TYR A 133 -1.25 -1.26 11.41
C TYR A 133 0.05 -1.66 12.11
N SER A 134 0.99 -0.71 12.22
CA SER A 134 2.25 -0.87 12.96
C SER A 134 2.02 -0.76 14.47
N ALA A 135 2.83 -1.47 15.27
CA ALA A 135 2.81 -1.39 16.73
C ALA A 135 3.20 0.01 17.25
N THR A 136 4.01 0.74 16.49
CA THR A 136 4.44 2.13 16.79
C THR A 136 3.92 3.06 15.71
N SER A 137 2.60 3.08 15.55
CA SER A 137 1.92 3.85 14.52
C SER A 137 2.05 5.36 14.73
N ASP A 138 2.31 6.10 13.65
CA ASP A 138 2.20 7.55 13.58
C ASP A 138 0.73 8.02 13.64
N TYR A 139 -0.22 7.11 13.37
CA TYR A 139 -1.65 7.37 13.60
C TYR A 139 -2.03 7.16 15.07
N THR A 140 -2.97 7.98 15.53
CA THR A 140 -3.65 7.75 16.81
C THR A 140 -4.63 6.59 16.66
N MET A 141 -4.20 5.39 17.06
CA MET A 141 -4.95 4.15 16.81
C MET A 141 -6.09 3.85 17.80
N THR A 142 -6.36 4.72 18.78
CA THR A 142 -7.36 4.50 19.85
C THR A 142 -8.73 4.06 19.32
N ALA A 143 -9.24 4.69 18.26
CA ALA A 143 -10.52 4.34 17.67
C ALA A 143 -10.58 2.87 17.20
N VAL A 144 -9.46 2.34 16.69
CA VAL A 144 -9.34 0.94 16.26
C VAL A 144 -9.05 0.04 17.47
N THR A 145 -8.07 0.38 18.31
CA THR A 145 -7.62 -0.46 19.42
C THR A 145 -8.67 -0.63 20.51
N ASP A 146 -9.60 0.32 20.65
CA ASP A 146 -10.66 0.28 21.68
C ASP A 146 -11.92 -0.46 21.23
N VAL A 147 -11.99 -0.88 19.95
CA VAL A 147 -13.08 -1.76 19.48
C VAL A 147 -13.17 -2.99 20.36
N LYS A 148 -14.34 -3.22 20.94
CA LYS A 148 -14.64 -4.36 21.81
C LYS A 148 -16.04 -4.90 21.54
N LYS A 149 -16.35 -6.11 22.04
CA LYS A 149 -17.70 -6.66 21.93
C LYS A 149 -18.72 -5.71 22.56
N THR A 150 -19.87 -5.60 21.93
CA THR A 150 -20.96 -4.79 22.45
C THR A 150 -21.66 -5.54 23.59
N GLU A 151 -21.62 -4.96 24.79
CA GLU A 151 -22.35 -5.43 25.96
C GLU A 151 -23.63 -4.61 26.19
N GLU A 152 -24.62 -5.18 26.86
CA GLU A 152 -25.83 -4.45 27.24
C GLU A 152 -25.60 -3.57 28.49
N GLY A 153 -26.36 -2.48 28.58
CA GLY A 153 -26.34 -1.58 29.75
C GLY A 153 -25.75 -0.19 29.47
N PRO A 154 -25.60 0.64 30.52
CA PRO A 154 -25.23 2.06 30.40
C PRO A 154 -23.80 2.29 29.89
N SER A 155 -22.93 1.27 29.91
CA SER A 155 -21.56 1.32 29.37
C SER A 155 -21.43 0.61 28.02
N LYS A 156 -22.54 0.48 27.27
CA LYS A 156 -22.60 -0.15 25.95
C LYS A 156 -21.56 0.47 25.00
N TYR A 157 -20.67 -0.37 24.48
CA TYR A 157 -19.76 0.03 23.41
C TYR A 157 -20.54 0.34 22.13
N THR A 158 -20.35 1.54 21.59
CA THR A 158 -20.95 1.99 20.33
C THR A 158 -19.86 2.04 19.26
N PHE A 159 -19.99 1.17 18.26
CA PHE A 159 -19.13 1.19 17.09
C PHE A 159 -19.55 2.32 16.15
N ASN A 160 -18.57 3.06 15.66
CA ASN A 160 -18.75 4.06 14.61
C ASN A 160 -18.14 3.53 13.31
N GLU A 161 -18.97 3.41 12.27
CA GLU A 161 -18.49 3.20 10.90
C GLU A 161 -17.81 4.51 10.42
N ASN A 162 -16.71 4.40 9.67
CA ASN A 162 -15.86 5.53 9.24
C ASN A 162 -15.04 6.18 10.38
N MET A 163 -14.06 5.43 10.91
CA MET A 163 -13.17 5.94 11.97
C MET A 163 -12.20 6.99 11.43
N VAL A 164 -12.02 8.10 12.15
CA VAL A 164 -11.04 9.15 11.81
C VAL A 164 -9.77 8.94 12.65
N LEU A 165 -8.63 8.81 11.98
CA LEU A 165 -7.32 8.61 12.59
C LEU A 165 -6.44 9.84 12.32
N THR A 166 -5.99 10.53 13.37
CA THR A 166 -5.03 11.64 13.23
C THR A 166 -3.62 11.10 13.08
N CYS A 167 -2.81 11.69 12.20
CA CYS A 167 -1.42 11.30 11.96
C CYS A 167 -0.45 12.42 12.36
N SER A 168 0.69 12.07 12.94
CA SER A 168 1.78 13.00 13.26
C SER A 168 2.65 13.36 12.04
N THR A 169 2.63 12.55 10.99
CA THR A 169 3.47 12.69 9.78
C THR A 169 2.62 13.01 8.54
N ALA A 170 3.23 13.02 7.34
CA ALA A 170 2.50 13.16 6.08
C ALA A 170 1.57 11.96 5.79
N GLY A 171 1.86 10.81 6.41
CA GLY A 171 1.16 9.56 6.24
C GLY A 171 2.03 8.40 6.70
N GLU A 172 1.38 7.29 7.01
CA GLU A 172 2.01 6.01 7.34
C GLU A 172 1.26 4.89 6.62
N GLU A 173 1.95 3.79 6.33
CA GLU A 173 1.32 2.58 5.81
C GLU A 173 0.24 2.03 6.77
N ILE A 174 -0.98 1.90 6.27
CA ILE A 174 -2.11 1.32 6.98
C ILE A 174 -3.01 0.60 5.97
N PHE A 175 -3.49 -0.59 6.36
CA PHE A 175 -4.34 -1.43 5.52
C PHE A 175 -5.73 -1.57 6.14
N ALA A 176 -6.75 -1.69 5.31
CA ALA A 176 -8.08 -1.99 5.79
C ALA A 176 -8.93 -2.71 4.74
N GLY A 177 -9.89 -3.48 5.24
CA GLY A 177 -10.82 -4.25 4.43
C GLY A 177 -12.18 -4.39 5.10
N GLN A 178 -13.22 -4.60 4.30
CA GLN A 178 -14.54 -4.96 4.79
C GLN A 178 -15.21 -6.01 3.90
N MET A 179 -16.18 -6.71 4.48
CA MET A 179 -17.04 -7.64 3.75
C MET A 179 -18.43 -7.69 4.35
N GLU A 180 -19.46 -7.73 3.51
CA GLU A 180 -20.80 -8.16 3.92
C GLU A 180 -20.87 -9.69 3.93
N LEU A 181 -21.36 -10.26 5.02
CA LEU A 181 -21.43 -11.70 5.23
C LEU A 181 -22.88 -12.13 5.53
N PRO A 182 -23.59 -12.77 4.59
CA PRO A 182 -24.79 -13.51 4.90
C PRO A 182 -24.44 -14.84 5.57
N VAL A 183 -25.05 -15.11 6.74
CA VAL A 183 -24.92 -16.37 7.47
C VAL A 183 -26.26 -17.11 7.42
N GLU A 184 -26.24 -18.33 6.90
CA GLU A 184 -27.40 -19.19 6.81
C GLU A 184 -27.48 -20.17 8.00
N LYS A 185 -28.71 -20.49 8.43
CA LYS A 185 -28.92 -21.41 9.54
C LYS A 185 -28.42 -22.80 9.17
N GLY A 186 -27.54 -23.35 10.01
CA GLY A 186 -27.06 -24.73 9.88
C GLY A 186 -26.05 -24.95 8.75
N LYS A 187 -25.62 -23.90 8.04
CA LYS A 187 -24.56 -24.02 7.01
C LYS A 187 -23.26 -23.41 7.51
N GLY A 188 -22.16 -24.10 7.26
CA GLY A 188 -20.82 -23.55 7.43
C GLY A 188 -20.45 -22.57 6.33
N PHE A 189 -19.39 -21.78 6.54
CA PHE A 189 -18.79 -20.92 5.52
C PHE A 189 -17.27 -20.82 5.68
N LYS A 190 -16.59 -20.50 4.58
CA LYS A 190 -15.19 -20.04 4.52
C LYS A 190 -15.15 -18.82 3.61
N LYS A 191 -14.80 -17.65 4.14
CA LYS A 191 -14.82 -16.38 3.38
C LYS A 191 -13.54 -15.57 3.60
N PRO A 192 -12.90 -15.07 2.52
CA PRO A 192 -11.74 -14.20 2.65
C PRO A 192 -12.16 -12.77 3.04
N VAL A 193 -11.29 -12.00 3.67
CA VAL A 193 -11.39 -10.54 3.81
C VAL A 193 -10.04 -9.97 3.41
N VAL A 194 -10.02 -9.28 2.28
CA VAL A 194 -8.81 -8.66 1.73
C VAL A 194 -8.67 -7.25 2.29
N LEU A 195 -7.50 -6.94 2.83
CA LEU A 195 -7.14 -5.60 3.30
C LEU A 195 -6.23 -4.94 2.26
N ASN A 196 -6.57 -3.73 1.85
CA ASN A 196 -5.84 -2.91 0.87
C ASN A 196 -5.23 -1.69 1.55
N ARG A 197 -4.13 -1.14 1.00
CA ARG A 197 -3.58 0.14 1.48
C ARG A 197 -4.63 1.25 1.49
N GLN A 198 -4.64 2.02 2.57
CA GLN A 198 -5.52 3.18 2.74
C GLN A 198 -4.80 4.51 2.55
N VAL A 199 -3.53 4.47 2.17
CA VAL A 199 -2.69 5.63 1.87
C VAL A 199 -2.21 5.62 0.44
N ALA A 200 -1.73 6.75 -0.05
CA ALA A 200 -0.95 6.86 -1.27
C ALA A 200 0.54 6.73 -0.95
N GLY A 201 1.36 6.43 -1.95
CA GLY A 201 2.81 6.60 -1.90
C GLY A 201 3.25 7.68 -2.87
N ALA A 202 4.27 8.45 -2.51
CA ALA A 202 4.88 9.40 -3.43
C ALA A 202 6.40 9.37 -3.28
N PHE A 203 7.12 9.32 -4.40
CA PHE A 203 8.59 9.34 -4.38
C PHE A 203 9.19 10.13 -5.53
N ALA A 204 10.42 10.58 -5.30
CA ALA A 204 11.30 11.12 -6.32
C ALA A 204 12.58 10.29 -6.40
N TYR A 205 12.84 9.74 -7.59
CA TYR A 205 14.07 9.05 -7.93
C TYR A 205 14.70 9.72 -9.14
N VAL A 206 15.79 10.46 -8.93
CA VAL A 206 16.28 11.44 -9.91
C VAL A 206 17.78 11.35 -10.14
N LYS A 207 18.24 11.79 -11.30
CA LYS A 207 19.66 11.92 -11.67
C LYS A 207 19.91 13.20 -12.46
N ASP A 208 21.18 13.46 -12.82
CA ASP A 208 21.61 14.65 -13.57
C ASP A 208 21.09 15.94 -12.90
N ILE A 209 21.33 16.06 -11.59
CA ILE A 209 20.81 17.14 -10.76
C ILE A 209 21.62 18.41 -11.06
N PRO A 210 20.98 19.56 -11.39
CA PRO A 210 21.71 20.78 -11.67
C PRO A 210 22.56 21.26 -10.48
N PHE A 211 23.81 21.63 -10.75
CA PHE A 211 24.65 22.31 -9.78
C PHE A 211 24.18 23.76 -9.62
N MET A 212 23.96 24.18 -8.38
CA MET A 212 23.72 25.57 -8.01
C MET A 212 24.40 25.83 -6.68
N GLU A 213 25.07 26.98 -6.57
CA GLU A 213 25.73 27.38 -5.34
C GLU A 213 24.73 27.40 -4.17
N GLY A 214 25.08 26.74 -3.07
CA GLY A 214 24.25 26.65 -1.87
C GLY A 214 23.08 25.65 -1.96
N ALA A 215 22.92 24.91 -3.05
CA ALA A 215 21.92 23.85 -3.15
C ALA A 215 22.16 22.74 -2.13
N LYS A 216 21.08 22.28 -1.48
CA LYS A 216 21.16 21.25 -0.43
C LYS A 216 20.05 20.22 -0.48
N TYR A 217 18.81 20.65 -0.69
CA TYR A 217 17.67 19.74 -0.62
C TYR A 217 16.90 19.67 -1.92
N LEU A 218 16.49 18.46 -2.31
CA LEU A 218 15.35 18.27 -3.20
C LEU A 218 14.11 17.98 -2.34
N LYS A 219 13.06 18.78 -2.50
CA LYS A 219 11.80 18.65 -1.77
C LYS A 219 10.67 18.39 -2.73
N LEU A 220 9.95 17.29 -2.52
CA LEU A 220 8.66 17.06 -3.18
C LEU A 220 7.59 17.76 -2.34
N VAL A 221 6.92 18.75 -2.93
CA VAL A 221 5.88 19.53 -2.25
C VAL A 221 4.53 19.37 -2.93
N ALA A 222 3.46 19.42 -2.14
CA ALA A 222 2.09 19.34 -2.59
C ALA A 222 1.30 20.62 -2.31
N SER A 223 0.27 20.88 -3.11
CA SER A 223 -0.68 21.99 -2.90
C SER A 223 -1.60 21.79 -1.70
N ALA A 224 -1.78 20.55 -1.25
CA ALA A 224 -2.58 20.19 -0.07
C ALA A 224 -1.94 19.04 0.71
N GLN A 225 -2.28 18.94 1.98
CA GLN A 225 -1.91 17.83 2.86
C GLN A 225 -2.99 17.67 3.93
N ASN A 226 -3.42 16.43 4.17
CA ASN A 226 -4.37 16.11 5.23
C ASN A 226 -3.65 15.71 6.53
N GLN A 227 -4.31 15.90 7.67
CA GLN A 227 -3.79 15.52 9.00
C GLN A 227 -4.47 14.29 9.57
N SER A 228 -5.55 13.85 8.94
CA SER A 228 -6.31 12.70 9.40
C SER A 228 -6.78 11.87 8.23
N LEU A 229 -6.89 10.56 8.47
CA LEU A 229 -7.36 9.57 7.53
C LEU A 229 -8.69 9.00 8.02
N VAL A 230 -9.64 8.79 7.11
CA VAL A 230 -10.92 8.14 7.38
C VAL A 230 -10.86 6.69 6.90
N LEU A 231 -11.09 5.75 7.82
CA LEU A 231 -11.21 4.33 7.53
C LEU A 231 -12.65 4.00 7.12
N GLY A 232 -12.93 4.06 5.82
CA GLY A 232 -14.26 3.74 5.27
C GLY A 232 -14.30 3.58 3.76
N ASN A 233 -15.49 3.31 3.23
CA ASN A 233 -15.75 3.05 1.80
C ASN A 233 -14.74 2.08 1.16
N PHE A 234 -14.33 1.04 1.89
CA PHE A 234 -13.21 0.19 1.47
C PHE A 234 -13.47 -0.46 0.10
N ASN A 235 -12.39 -0.91 -0.55
CA ASN A 235 -12.53 -1.77 -1.70
C ASN A 235 -12.94 -3.17 -1.20
N SER A 236 -14.21 -3.53 -1.38
CA SER A 236 -14.76 -4.80 -0.89
C SER A 236 -14.67 -5.93 -1.93
N PHE A 237 -13.95 -5.70 -3.04
CA PHE A 237 -13.78 -6.67 -4.12
C PHE A 237 -12.35 -7.19 -4.15
N ASP A 238 -12.23 -8.46 -4.52
CA ASP A 238 -10.96 -9.10 -4.82
C ASP A 238 -10.42 -8.52 -6.14
N LEU A 239 -9.21 -7.97 -6.11
CA LEU A 239 -8.53 -7.40 -7.28
C LEU A 239 -7.74 -8.54 -7.96
N THR A 240 -8.44 -9.60 -8.37
CA THR A 240 -7.86 -10.85 -8.90
C THR A 240 -7.11 -10.70 -10.23
N GLY A 241 -7.24 -9.55 -10.89
CA GLY A 241 -6.45 -9.24 -12.08
C GLY A 241 -5.09 -8.73 -11.66
N ASN A 242 -4.03 -9.49 -11.96
CA ASN A 242 -2.64 -9.03 -11.95
C ASN A 242 -2.43 -7.91 -13.00
N GLY A 243 -3.11 -6.78 -12.83
CA GLY A 243 -3.05 -5.60 -13.66
C GLY A 243 -3.91 -5.62 -14.93
N SER A 244 -4.60 -6.71 -15.24
CA SER A 244 -5.47 -6.81 -16.43
C SER A 244 -6.92 -7.11 -16.05
N GLY A 245 -7.87 -6.33 -16.59
CA GLY A 245 -9.31 -6.53 -16.37
C GLY A 245 -9.86 -6.01 -15.03
N ASN A 246 -9.09 -5.17 -14.30
CA ASN A 246 -9.52 -4.60 -13.02
C ASN A 246 -10.56 -3.48 -13.20
N ALA A 247 -11.80 -3.83 -13.56
CA ALA A 247 -12.91 -2.89 -13.68
C ALA A 247 -13.33 -2.23 -12.34
N ASN A 248 -12.66 -2.56 -11.23
CA ASN A 248 -13.06 -2.21 -9.86
C ASN A 248 -12.00 -1.39 -9.09
N VAL A 249 -10.96 -0.85 -9.76
CA VAL A 249 -10.04 0.09 -9.09
C VAL A 249 -10.84 1.30 -8.61
N LYS A 250 -10.82 1.56 -7.31
CA LYS A 250 -11.53 2.69 -6.71
C LYS A 250 -10.59 3.88 -6.51
N TYR A 251 -10.97 5.01 -7.08
CA TYR A 251 -10.29 6.29 -6.89
C TYR A 251 -10.91 7.02 -5.70
N VAL A 252 -10.25 6.96 -4.55
CA VAL A 252 -10.79 7.48 -3.29
C VAL A 252 -9.79 8.37 -2.56
N VAL A 253 -10.24 9.57 -2.22
CA VAL A 253 -9.60 10.45 -1.24
C VAL A 253 -10.28 10.25 0.11
N ASN A 254 -9.57 9.62 1.03
CA ASN A 254 -10.02 9.36 2.39
C ASN A 254 -9.35 10.27 3.43
N GLY A 255 -8.61 11.28 3.02
CA GLY A 255 -8.05 12.26 3.96
C GLY A 255 -9.06 13.32 4.38
N THR A 256 -8.88 13.84 5.60
CA THR A 256 -9.64 14.94 6.17
C THR A 256 -8.74 15.80 7.07
N ASN A 257 -9.30 16.89 7.61
CA ASN A 257 -8.60 17.87 8.44
C ASN A 257 -7.36 18.43 7.72
N GLY A 258 -7.58 18.97 6.52
CA GLY A 258 -6.55 19.60 5.69
C GLY A 258 -5.72 20.59 6.50
N LYS A 259 -4.40 20.53 6.32
CA LYS A 259 -3.48 21.51 6.89
C LYS A 259 -3.80 22.89 6.32
N SER A 260 -3.61 23.90 7.15
CA SER A 260 -3.79 25.30 6.81
C SER A 260 -2.56 26.11 7.18
N GLY A 261 -2.39 27.29 6.60
CA GLY A 261 -1.31 28.23 6.95
C GLY A 261 -0.06 28.14 6.08
N SER A 262 -0.07 27.32 5.02
CA SER A 262 0.95 27.31 3.97
C SER A 262 0.32 27.17 2.59
N GLU A 263 0.98 27.70 1.57
CA GLU A 263 0.61 27.53 0.16
C GLU A 263 0.97 26.14 -0.38
N THR A 264 2.02 25.54 0.17
CA THR A 264 2.49 24.19 -0.17
C THR A 264 2.95 23.44 1.07
N TYR A 265 2.95 22.12 0.99
CA TYR A 265 3.32 21.22 2.08
C TYR A 265 4.36 20.22 1.60
N VAL A 266 5.46 20.09 2.34
CA VAL A 266 6.51 19.11 2.02
C VAL A 266 5.98 17.70 2.27
N ILE A 267 6.09 16.84 1.26
CA ILE A 267 5.84 15.40 1.36
C ILE A 267 7.13 14.68 1.70
N SER A 268 8.18 14.90 0.91
CA SER A 268 9.47 14.20 1.04
C SER A 268 10.62 15.19 0.87
N THR A 269 11.71 14.95 1.60
CA THR A 269 12.95 15.72 1.53
C THR A 269 14.13 14.79 1.30
N ILE A 270 14.95 15.11 0.31
CA ILE A 270 16.21 14.45 -0.01
C ILE A 270 17.32 15.44 0.35
N ASP A 271 18.16 15.12 1.33
CA ASP A 271 19.41 15.87 1.58
C ASP A 271 20.48 15.38 0.61
N LEU A 272 20.92 16.25 -0.29
CA LEU A 272 21.91 15.90 -1.31
C LEU A 272 23.25 15.52 -0.68
N ASN A 273 23.60 15.98 0.53
CA ASN A 273 24.85 15.59 1.20
C ASN A 273 24.82 14.15 1.76
N GLU A 274 23.62 13.55 1.87
CA GLU A 274 23.51 12.12 2.14
C GLU A 274 23.91 11.29 0.91
N TRP A 275 23.71 11.82 -0.30
CA TRP A 275 23.94 11.12 -1.56
C TRP A 275 25.27 11.49 -2.24
N PHE A 276 25.76 12.70 -2.01
CA PHE A 276 26.98 13.24 -2.60
C PHE A 276 27.95 13.69 -1.50
N THR A 277 29.26 13.46 -1.67
CA THR A 277 30.27 13.86 -0.68
C THR A 277 30.52 15.36 -0.68
N ALA A 278 30.26 16.01 -1.81
CA ALA A 278 30.27 17.45 -1.99
C ALA A 278 29.27 17.84 -3.10
N ILE A 279 28.70 19.03 -3.01
CA ILE A 279 27.90 19.62 -4.09
C ILE A 279 28.85 20.46 -4.94
N LYS A 280 29.29 19.91 -6.07
CA LYS A 280 30.32 20.49 -6.94
C LYS A 280 30.12 20.09 -8.40
N ASP A 281 30.74 20.88 -9.27
CA ASP A 281 30.77 20.73 -10.73
C ASP A 281 32.22 21.01 -11.17
N GLU A 282 33.04 19.96 -11.27
CA GLU A 282 34.46 20.04 -11.63
C GLU A 282 34.68 19.98 -13.14
N ASP A 283 33.76 19.36 -13.89
CA ASP A 283 33.88 19.20 -15.34
C ASP A 283 33.20 20.33 -16.14
N GLY A 284 32.44 21.20 -15.47
CA GLY A 284 31.85 22.42 -16.02
C GLY A 284 30.56 22.18 -16.80
N ASP A 285 29.88 21.05 -16.58
CA ASP A 285 28.66 20.69 -17.29
C ASP A 285 27.37 21.25 -16.65
N ASN A 286 27.50 21.97 -15.52
CA ASN A 286 26.41 22.54 -14.70
C ASN A 286 25.54 21.50 -13.98
N LEU A 287 26.03 20.28 -13.82
CA LEU A 287 25.41 19.22 -13.02
C LEU A 287 26.26 18.92 -11.79
N ILE A 288 25.64 18.30 -10.78
CA ILE A 288 26.39 17.79 -9.63
C ILE A 288 27.17 16.56 -10.08
N ASP A 289 28.49 16.59 -9.87
CA ASP A 289 29.38 15.48 -10.18
C ASP A 289 28.95 14.22 -9.43
N ALA A 290 28.74 13.12 -10.15
CA ALA A 290 28.43 11.82 -9.56
C ALA A 290 29.71 11.04 -9.23
N GLY A 291 30.33 10.38 -10.22
CA GLY A 291 31.62 9.68 -10.13
C GLY A 291 31.96 9.07 -8.75
N GLU A 292 33.15 9.40 -8.25
CA GLU A 292 33.60 9.05 -6.88
C GLU A 292 32.94 9.94 -5.79
N ASN A 293 32.25 11.00 -6.20
CA ASN A 293 31.54 11.92 -5.32
C ASN A 293 30.19 11.37 -4.83
N TRP A 294 29.70 10.25 -5.36
CA TRP A 294 28.41 9.67 -5.01
C TRP A 294 28.53 8.52 -3.99
N LYS A 295 27.53 8.39 -3.11
CA LYS A 295 27.39 7.30 -2.14
C LYS A 295 25.92 6.91 -1.97
N ASN A 296 25.69 5.63 -1.63
CA ASN A 296 24.38 5.15 -1.20
C ASN A 296 24.25 5.34 0.33
N PRO A 297 23.44 6.30 0.83
CA PRO A 297 23.28 6.54 2.26
C PRO A 297 22.57 5.40 3.01
N ARG A 298 21.92 4.49 2.29
CA ARG A 298 21.17 3.38 2.87
C ARG A 298 22.00 2.11 2.99
N ARG A 299 23.20 2.09 2.41
CA ARG A 299 24.16 1.01 2.55
C ARG A 299 24.76 1.03 3.97
N PRO A 300 24.56 -0.02 4.79
CA PRO A 300 25.18 -0.09 6.11
C PRO A 300 26.70 -0.07 6.03
N SER A 301 27.36 0.44 7.07
CA SER A 301 28.82 0.40 7.18
C SER A 301 29.34 -1.05 7.27
N GLY A 302 30.50 -1.32 6.68
CA GLY A 302 31.17 -2.63 6.73
C GLY A 302 30.90 -3.48 5.48
N SER A 303 30.78 -4.80 5.66
CA SER A 303 30.45 -5.77 4.60
C SER A 303 29.02 -6.30 4.81
N PRO A 304 27.98 -5.48 4.54
CA PRO A 304 26.59 -5.92 4.69
C PRO A 304 26.30 -7.12 3.78
N ALA A 305 25.40 -8.00 4.23
CA ALA A 305 24.93 -9.09 3.38
C ALA A 305 24.16 -8.51 2.17
N ALA A 306 24.43 -9.02 0.98
CA ALA A 306 23.66 -8.69 -0.21
C ALA A 306 22.16 -8.98 0.01
N GLY A 307 21.26 -8.17 -0.54
CA GLY A 307 19.81 -8.34 -0.32
C GLY A 307 19.28 -7.69 0.96
N THR A 308 20.12 -7.05 1.79
CA THR A 308 19.69 -6.50 3.10
C THR A 308 19.52 -4.98 3.13
N TYR A 309 19.82 -4.29 2.03
CA TYR A 309 19.67 -2.85 1.91
C TYR A 309 19.29 -2.48 0.48
N PRO A 310 18.61 -1.34 0.27
CA PRO A 310 18.22 -0.91 -1.05
C PRO A 310 19.43 -0.42 -1.87
N THR A 311 19.48 -0.75 -3.14
CA THR A 311 20.49 -0.31 -4.11
C THR A 311 19.93 0.75 -5.07
N PHE A 312 20.80 1.65 -5.54
CA PHE A 312 20.41 2.80 -6.35
C PHE A 312 21.40 3.00 -7.49
N GLN A 313 20.93 3.52 -8.62
CA GLN A 313 21.82 3.88 -9.72
C GLN A 313 22.84 4.92 -9.24
N LYS A 314 24.12 4.72 -9.50
CA LYS A 314 25.17 5.69 -9.15
C LYS A 314 24.87 7.05 -9.77
N GLY A 315 25.07 8.11 -8.98
CA GLY A 315 24.77 9.49 -9.38
C GLY A 315 23.30 9.90 -9.24
N SER A 316 22.45 9.02 -8.70
CA SER A 316 21.04 9.33 -8.44
C SER A 316 20.80 9.73 -6.98
N ALA A 317 19.65 10.33 -6.71
CA ALA A 317 19.16 10.55 -5.36
C ALA A 317 17.70 10.12 -5.25
N PHE A 318 17.31 9.69 -4.05
CA PHE A 318 15.99 9.13 -3.82
C PHE A 318 15.38 9.64 -2.51
N GLY A 319 14.08 9.91 -2.54
CA GLY A 319 13.24 10.12 -1.36
C GLY A 319 11.80 9.72 -1.64
N GLY A 320 11.17 9.01 -0.71
CA GLY A 320 9.81 8.54 -0.85
C GLY A 320 9.12 8.45 0.49
N GLU A 321 7.83 8.78 0.52
CA GLU A 321 7.00 8.78 1.73
C GLU A 321 5.59 8.28 1.45
N PHE A 322 4.94 7.78 2.50
CA PHE A 322 3.49 7.57 2.49
C PHE A 322 2.77 8.90 2.69
N VAL A 323 1.61 9.03 2.06
CA VAL A 323 0.83 10.28 2.05
C VAL A 323 -0.62 9.96 2.35
N ILE A 324 -1.22 10.70 3.30
CA ILE A 324 -2.67 10.71 3.46
C ILE A 324 -3.29 11.31 2.19
N PRO A 325 -4.14 10.57 1.47
CA PRO A 325 -4.77 11.01 0.25
C PRO A 325 -5.45 12.37 0.38
N PHE A 326 -5.37 13.19 -0.66
CA PHE A 326 -5.94 14.53 -0.67
C PHE A 326 -6.52 14.89 -2.04
N ALA A 327 -7.56 15.71 -2.00
CA ALA A 327 -8.19 16.25 -3.19
C ALA A 327 -7.32 17.33 -3.83
N HIS A 328 -7.35 17.43 -5.15
CA HIS A 328 -6.72 18.55 -5.85
C HIS A 328 -7.25 19.91 -5.37
N VAL A 329 -6.44 20.94 -5.56
CA VAL A 329 -6.82 22.33 -5.30
C VAL A 329 -6.95 23.04 -6.64
N ASP A 330 -8.15 23.53 -6.95
CA ASP A 330 -8.44 24.20 -8.21
C ASP A 330 -7.42 25.30 -8.54
N GLY A 331 -6.89 25.25 -9.77
CA GLY A 331 -5.93 26.23 -10.27
C GLY A 331 -4.53 26.15 -9.65
N LYS A 332 -4.22 25.15 -8.80
CA LYS A 332 -2.89 24.93 -8.24
C LYS A 332 -2.24 23.67 -8.81
N GLN A 333 -0.93 23.77 -9.10
CA GLN A 333 -0.11 22.60 -9.41
C GLN A 333 -0.15 21.63 -8.23
N THR A 334 -0.54 20.37 -8.46
CA THR A 334 -0.65 19.39 -7.37
C THR A 334 0.69 19.11 -6.74
N LEU A 335 1.67 18.64 -7.52
CA LEU A 335 3.01 18.33 -7.05
C LEU A 335 4.07 19.19 -7.75
N THR A 336 5.08 19.61 -7.00
CA THR A 336 6.27 20.29 -7.51
C THR A 336 7.51 19.68 -6.86
N LEU A 337 8.54 19.39 -7.65
CA LEU A 337 9.87 19.08 -7.12
C LEU A 337 10.66 20.39 -7.03
N GLN A 338 11.28 20.66 -5.89
CA GLN A 338 12.00 21.91 -5.63
C GLN A 338 13.44 21.62 -5.20
N LEU A 339 14.42 22.20 -5.90
CA LEU A 339 15.79 22.31 -5.42
C LEU A 339 15.88 23.56 -4.54
N THR A 340 16.33 23.39 -3.30
CA THR A 340 16.36 24.47 -2.30
C THR A 340 17.73 24.61 -1.66
N ASN A 341 17.97 25.79 -1.09
CA ASN A 341 19.20 26.10 -0.36
C ASN A 341 19.31 25.35 0.98
N ALA A 342 20.41 25.59 1.71
CA ALA A 342 20.69 24.95 2.99
C ALA A 342 19.66 25.20 4.10
N ASP A 343 18.99 26.35 4.10
CA ASP A 343 17.91 26.66 5.04
C ASP A 343 16.58 26.02 4.60
N GLY A 344 16.52 25.53 3.35
CA GLY A 344 15.36 24.87 2.77
C GLY A 344 14.18 25.80 2.51
N THR A 345 14.39 27.12 2.51
CA THR A 345 13.37 28.17 2.34
C THR A 345 13.42 28.83 0.97
N THR A 346 14.63 28.96 0.39
CA THR A 346 14.81 29.55 -0.94
C THR A 346 14.78 28.46 -2.00
N VAL A 347 13.83 28.57 -2.93
CA VAL A 347 13.75 27.69 -4.12
C VAL A 347 14.72 28.22 -5.17
N LEU A 348 15.71 27.40 -5.51
CA LEU A 348 16.73 27.68 -6.52
C LEU A 348 16.26 27.25 -7.91
N ARG A 349 15.53 26.13 -7.99
CA ARG A 349 14.86 25.64 -9.19
C ARG A 349 13.66 24.78 -8.82
N SER A 350 12.68 24.74 -9.70
CA SER A 350 11.48 23.93 -9.52
C SER A 350 11.06 23.26 -10.81
N TRP A 351 10.47 22.07 -10.69
CA TRP A 351 9.85 21.35 -11.79
C TRP A 351 8.40 21.05 -11.44
N LYS A 352 7.49 21.37 -12.36
CA LYS A 352 6.09 20.94 -12.25
C LYS A 352 6.02 19.44 -12.45
N VAL A 353 5.23 18.76 -11.64
CA VAL A 353 5.10 17.30 -11.67
C VAL A 353 3.69 16.96 -12.11
N ASN A 354 3.55 16.41 -13.31
CA ASN A 354 2.30 16.24 -14.02
C ASN A 354 1.95 14.76 -14.19
N LEU A 355 0.67 14.40 -14.14
CA LEU A 355 0.21 13.09 -14.63
C LEU A 355 0.49 12.97 -16.13
N GLY A 356 0.75 11.74 -16.58
CA GLY A 356 0.82 11.44 -18.02
C GLY A 356 -0.49 11.80 -18.70
N SER A 357 -0.44 12.28 -19.94
CA SER A 357 -1.65 12.70 -20.67
C SER A 357 -2.64 11.55 -20.96
N ALA A 358 -2.16 10.30 -20.91
CA ALA A 358 -2.96 9.09 -21.10
C ALA A 358 -3.31 8.39 -19.78
N ASP A 359 -2.92 8.96 -18.64
CA ASP A 359 -3.14 8.37 -17.31
C ASP A 359 -4.64 8.12 -17.06
N GLU A 360 -4.98 6.93 -16.57
CA GLU A 360 -6.37 6.52 -16.42
C GLU A 360 -7.10 7.35 -15.36
N GLN A 361 -6.40 7.87 -14.34
CA GLN A 361 -6.99 8.73 -13.30
C GLN A 361 -7.70 9.95 -13.90
N LEU A 362 -7.20 10.49 -15.02
CA LEU A 362 -7.77 11.67 -15.69
C LEU A 362 -9.20 11.44 -16.19
N LYS A 363 -9.62 10.19 -16.34
CA LYS A 363 -10.96 9.80 -16.83
C LYS A 363 -11.91 9.41 -15.70
N GLN A 364 -11.45 9.45 -14.45
CA GLN A 364 -12.17 8.88 -13.31
C GLN A 364 -12.95 9.93 -12.54
N THR A 365 -13.96 9.46 -11.81
CA THR A 365 -14.62 10.24 -10.76
C THR A 365 -14.02 9.85 -9.42
N ILE A 366 -13.48 10.83 -8.71
CA ILE A 366 -12.81 10.61 -7.42
C ILE A 366 -13.85 10.69 -6.31
N THR A 367 -14.02 9.63 -5.52
CA THR A 367 -14.90 9.66 -4.33
C THR A 367 -14.16 10.27 -3.15
N CYS A 368 -14.79 11.20 -2.44
CA CYS A 368 -14.19 11.92 -1.33
C CYS A 368 -15.03 11.82 -0.06
N TRP A 369 -14.36 11.86 1.09
CA TRP A 369 -15.03 12.00 2.38
C TRP A 369 -15.61 13.41 2.55
N ASN A 370 -16.91 13.49 2.84
CA ASN A 370 -17.60 14.73 3.20
C ASN A 370 -17.60 14.88 4.72
N SER A 371 -16.77 15.79 5.23
CA SER A 371 -16.68 16.01 6.68
C SER A 371 -17.90 16.71 7.28
N GLY A 372 -18.67 17.47 6.47
CA GLY A 372 -19.88 18.14 6.93
C GLY A 372 -21.07 17.18 7.09
N SER A 373 -21.23 16.26 6.13
CA SER A 373 -22.28 15.22 6.17
C SER A 373 -21.83 13.93 6.86
N THR A 374 -20.54 13.81 7.18
CA THR A 374 -19.92 12.60 7.76
C THR A 374 -20.19 11.33 6.93
N ASP A 375 -20.06 11.45 5.62
CA ASP A 375 -20.33 10.38 4.67
C ASP A 375 -19.44 10.46 3.41
N TRP A 376 -19.68 9.60 2.43
CA TRP A 376 -18.95 9.54 1.16
C TRP A 376 -19.74 10.15 -0.01
N SER A 377 -20.58 11.15 0.27
CA SER A 377 -21.48 11.76 -0.72
C SER A 377 -20.78 12.70 -1.71
N THR A 378 -19.53 13.07 -1.46
CA THR A 378 -18.77 13.99 -2.33
C THR A 378 -18.02 13.22 -3.40
N SER A 379 -18.09 13.72 -4.63
CA SER A 379 -17.24 13.30 -5.73
C SER A 379 -16.57 14.49 -6.41
N LEU A 380 -15.38 14.27 -6.94
CA LEU A 380 -14.63 15.24 -7.73
C LEU A 380 -14.44 14.71 -9.15
N SER A 381 -14.44 15.64 -10.10
CA SER A 381 -14.20 15.40 -11.53
C SER A 381 -13.44 16.59 -12.09
N GLY A 382 -12.87 16.46 -13.29
CA GLY A 382 -12.11 17.55 -13.92
C GLY A 382 -10.64 17.56 -13.52
N GLU A 383 -10.13 16.41 -13.08
CA GLU A 383 -8.69 16.15 -12.96
C GLU A 383 -8.00 16.50 -14.29
N SER A 384 -6.83 17.12 -14.19
CA SER A 384 -5.99 17.48 -15.33
C SER A 384 -4.57 17.03 -15.08
N SER A 385 -3.74 17.04 -16.13
CA SER A 385 -2.34 16.63 -16.03
C SER A 385 -1.56 17.39 -14.93
N SER A 386 -1.86 18.67 -14.68
CA SER A 386 -1.17 19.47 -13.64
C SER A 386 -1.93 19.63 -12.33
N THR A 387 -3.26 19.41 -12.34
CA THR A 387 -4.15 19.58 -11.18
C THR A 387 -4.95 18.29 -11.00
N TYR A 388 -4.45 17.45 -10.10
CA TYR A 388 -4.96 16.10 -9.82
C TYR A 388 -4.90 15.77 -8.32
N SER A 389 -5.72 14.81 -7.88
CA SER A 389 -5.80 14.33 -6.51
C SER A 389 -4.79 13.21 -6.27
N LEU A 390 -4.32 13.04 -5.03
CA LEU A 390 -3.63 11.82 -4.63
C LEU A 390 -4.66 10.89 -3.98
N VAL A 391 -4.91 9.73 -4.57
CA VAL A 391 -5.87 8.74 -4.09
C VAL A 391 -5.19 7.57 -3.36
N ARG A 392 -5.91 6.92 -2.46
CA ARG A 392 -5.37 5.76 -1.72
C ARG A 392 -5.04 4.59 -2.64
N ASN A 393 -4.14 3.73 -2.19
CA ASN A 393 -3.69 2.53 -2.91
C ASN A 393 -3.06 2.82 -4.29
N HIS A 394 -2.58 4.05 -4.50
CA HIS A 394 -1.85 4.45 -5.69
C HIS A 394 -0.45 4.90 -5.30
N LEU A 395 0.51 4.67 -6.20
CA LEU A 395 1.89 5.10 -6.03
C LEU A 395 2.24 6.11 -7.13
N TYR A 396 2.70 7.29 -6.73
CA TYR A 396 3.06 8.40 -7.61
C TYR A 396 4.58 8.58 -7.64
N GLY A 397 5.23 8.11 -8.70
CA GLY A 397 6.69 8.11 -8.83
C GLY A 397 7.21 9.14 -9.84
N ILE A 398 8.23 9.91 -9.46
CA ILE A 398 9.13 10.59 -10.41
C ILE A 398 10.30 9.65 -10.67
N GLY A 399 10.44 9.20 -11.92
CA GLY A 399 11.33 8.10 -12.28
C GLY A 399 10.70 6.72 -12.05
N THR A 400 11.37 5.66 -12.51
CA THR A 400 10.98 4.27 -12.26
C THR A 400 11.88 3.66 -11.21
N ARG A 401 11.28 3.07 -10.18
CA ARG A 401 11.98 2.18 -9.27
C ARG A 401 11.07 1.03 -8.86
N MET A 402 11.36 -0.16 -9.35
CA MET A 402 10.49 -1.31 -9.18
C MET A 402 10.76 -2.04 -7.87
N ASN A 403 12.02 -2.27 -7.54
CA ASN A 403 12.43 -3.09 -6.41
C ASN A 403 13.45 -2.36 -5.53
N ASP A 404 13.61 -2.81 -4.29
CA ASP A 404 14.70 -2.32 -3.43
C ASP A 404 16.07 -2.78 -3.97
N GLU A 405 16.13 -3.97 -4.57
CA GLU A 405 17.30 -4.47 -5.28
C GLU A 405 17.14 -4.22 -6.79
N ALA A 406 17.93 -3.29 -7.32
CA ALA A 406 17.84 -2.89 -8.72
C ALA A 406 18.18 -4.04 -9.70
N ASN A 407 19.01 -5.00 -9.27
CA ASN A 407 19.32 -6.20 -10.04
C ASN A 407 19.29 -7.47 -9.17
N PRO A 408 18.25 -8.31 -9.27
CA PRO A 408 18.16 -9.58 -8.54
C PRO A 408 19.31 -10.55 -8.84
N GLU A 409 19.94 -10.48 -10.02
CA GLU A 409 21.09 -11.31 -10.39
C GLU A 409 22.41 -10.81 -9.77
N LYS A 410 22.44 -9.55 -9.30
CA LYS A 410 23.59 -8.92 -8.64
C LYS A 410 23.15 -8.19 -7.36
N PRO A 411 22.65 -8.93 -6.35
CA PRO A 411 22.12 -8.32 -5.14
C PRO A 411 23.21 -7.53 -4.39
N GLY A 412 22.82 -6.41 -3.78
CA GLY A 412 23.71 -5.54 -3.02
C GLY A 412 24.66 -4.68 -3.86
N VAL A 413 24.56 -4.68 -5.19
CA VAL A 413 25.39 -3.85 -6.08
C VAL A 413 24.58 -2.69 -6.66
N ASP A 414 25.02 -1.47 -6.38
CA ASP A 414 24.48 -0.25 -6.97
C ASP A 414 24.79 -0.21 -8.49
N PRO A 415 23.76 -0.12 -9.37
CA PRO A 415 23.96 -0.08 -10.82
C PRO A 415 24.79 1.12 -11.28
N ASP A 416 25.60 0.94 -12.32
CA ASP A 416 26.30 2.05 -12.98
C ASP A 416 25.32 3.00 -13.69
N PRO A 417 25.71 4.25 -14.00
CA PRO A 417 24.80 5.26 -14.55
C PRO A 417 24.12 4.91 -15.88
N ASN A 418 24.72 4.02 -16.67
CA ASN A 418 24.21 3.52 -17.95
C ASN A 418 24.24 1.98 -17.94
N PRO A 419 23.34 1.33 -17.19
CA PRO A 419 23.28 -0.14 -17.21
C PRO A 419 22.73 -0.61 -18.55
N GLU A 420 23.18 -1.77 -19.04
CA GLU A 420 22.76 -2.30 -20.35
C GLU A 420 21.26 -2.63 -20.40
N ASN A 421 20.65 -3.03 -19.27
CA ASN A 421 19.22 -3.28 -19.10
C ASN A 421 18.75 -2.79 -17.71
N PRO A 422 18.33 -1.52 -17.57
CA PRO A 422 17.87 -1.00 -16.29
C PRO A 422 16.47 -1.53 -15.93
N ASN A 423 16.35 -2.25 -14.82
CA ASN A 423 15.04 -2.45 -14.15
C ASN A 423 14.53 -1.15 -13.51
N ASP A 424 15.46 -0.29 -13.09
CA ASP A 424 15.21 0.99 -12.44
C ASP A 424 15.74 2.13 -13.31
N LYS A 425 14.96 3.22 -13.44
CA LYS A 425 15.29 4.35 -14.31
C LYS A 425 15.01 5.68 -13.59
N PRO A 426 16.01 6.27 -12.89
CA PRO A 426 15.85 7.58 -12.29
C PRO A 426 15.60 8.65 -13.36
N GLU A 427 14.78 9.63 -13.00
CA GLU A 427 14.41 10.73 -13.89
C GLU A 427 15.52 11.78 -13.95
N SER A 428 16.02 12.03 -15.16
CA SER A 428 16.98 13.13 -15.38
C SER A 428 16.32 14.48 -15.13
N LEU A 429 16.95 15.35 -14.33
CA LEU A 429 16.51 16.73 -14.09
C LEU A 429 17.13 17.74 -15.05
N ASN A 430 18.08 17.30 -15.89
CA ASN A 430 18.79 18.16 -16.81
C ASN A 430 17.85 18.73 -17.89
N ASN A 431 17.90 20.04 -18.10
CA ASN A 431 17.16 20.78 -19.13
C ASN A 431 15.64 20.56 -19.15
N LYS A 432 15.03 20.19 -18.02
CA LYS A 432 13.57 20.05 -17.89
C LYS A 432 12.94 21.20 -17.13
N GLN A 433 11.72 21.54 -17.54
CA GLN A 433 10.83 22.45 -16.81
C GLN A 433 9.67 21.69 -16.14
N GLU A 434 9.34 20.52 -16.68
CA GLU A 434 8.25 19.66 -16.21
C GLU A 434 8.74 18.20 -16.13
N LEU A 435 8.13 17.45 -15.22
CA LEU A 435 8.36 16.04 -14.97
C LEU A 435 7.03 15.31 -15.10
N VAL A 436 7.07 14.09 -15.62
CA VAL A 436 5.89 13.25 -15.78
C VAL A 436 5.91 12.17 -14.70
N LEU A 437 4.80 12.05 -13.98
CA LEU A 437 4.58 10.99 -13.01
C LEU A 437 4.34 9.66 -13.70
N LYS A 438 4.80 8.62 -13.02
CA LYS A 438 4.41 7.24 -13.28
C LYS A 438 3.49 6.82 -12.14
N VAL A 439 2.24 6.53 -12.47
CA VAL A 439 1.24 6.11 -11.49
C VAL A 439 1.07 4.60 -11.58
N ASN A 440 1.16 3.95 -10.43
CA ASN A 440 0.64 2.60 -10.27
C ASN A 440 -0.74 2.70 -9.62
N ASP A 441 -1.78 2.48 -10.43
CA ASP A 441 -3.20 2.61 -10.03
C ASP A 441 -3.69 1.49 -9.12
N ASN A 442 -2.86 0.46 -8.92
CA ASN A 442 -3.09 -0.57 -7.94
C ASN A 442 -1.77 -0.95 -7.29
N TRP A 443 -1.38 -0.24 -6.24
CA TRP A 443 -0.08 -0.48 -5.60
C TRP A 443 0.05 -1.91 -5.05
N GLU A 444 -1.05 -2.60 -4.76
CA GLU A 444 -1.02 -4.03 -4.41
C GLU A 444 -0.64 -4.96 -5.56
N VAL A 445 -0.63 -4.47 -6.80
CA VAL A 445 -0.16 -5.18 -8.00
C VAL A 445 1.04 -4.42 -8.54
N ILE A 446 2.23 -5.03 -8.48
CA ILE A 446 3.40 -4.42 -9.10
C ILE A 446 3.27 -4.58 -10.61
N HIS A 447 2.89 -3.50 -11.28
CA HIS A 447 3.07 -3.39 -12.72
C HIS A 447 4.56 -3.19 -12.98
N GLY A 448 5.27 -4.27 -13.32
CA GLY A 448 6.49 -4.15 -14.11
C GLY A 448 6.14 -3.33 -15.34
N MET A 449 6.42 -2.03 -15.31
CA MET A 449 6.12 -1.12 -16.41
C MET A 449 7.01 -1.49 -17.61
N GLU A 450 6.61 -2.50 -18.37
CA GLU A 450 6.69 -2.41 -19.82
C GLU A 450 5.61 -1.40 -20.25
N LEU A 451 6.02 -0.14 -20.31
CA LEU A 451 5.37 0.84 -21.17
C LEU A 451 5.79 0.47 -22.59
N ASP A 452 4.91 -0.18 -23.34
CA ASP A 452 4.97 -0.16 -24.81
C ASP A 452 4.53 1.22 -25.33
#